data_AF-A0A6C0CXN9-F1
#
_entry.id   AF-A0A6C0CXN9-F1
#
_cell.length_a   1.000
_cell.length_b   1.000
_cell.length_c   1.000
_cell.angle_alpha   90.00
_cell.angle_beta   90.00
_cell.angle_gamma   90.00
#
_symmetry.space_group_name_H-M   'P 1'
#
loop_
_entity.id
_entity.type
_entity.pdbx_description
1 polymer ?
#
loop_
_entity_poly.entity_id
_entity_poly.type
_entity_poly.pdbx_seq_one_letter_code
_entity_poly.pdbx_strand_id
1 'polypeptide(L)'
;MSNKQQHMLKKEEINFFDMSIQFISPKKSILDDENKKRPEWLCQGVPCAILYQNETNTTIKPFNKSSNYTINNETIKNDFNILARDEQYVYADGYPNGKINIIEFTISPISVKNLVKHYDNYPLLKILLEKADQDAYHSKGMNDCITVKKYLSKKNIDNDSTSKLERIGDPILNRSTRHTIPIPNTYTREEFEKNPSYPAPLGIRDSDFAFPSEQNAILRELIRQIFCCVNAPELSCELKVEYGIDNIIPNSHCCEWCGELVDISKLNQDYCSKEHSINFCHRDPAIGTKNGNVYIGHCSCNREQGGYSETQRIEQIVRIAKYNPLYREMIMNALKL
;
A
#
# COMPACT_ATOMS: atom_id res chain seq x y z
N MET A 1 -26.15 -34.52 -18.15
CA MET A 1 -25.56 -33.83 -16.98
C MET A 1 -24.43 -32.97 -17.51
N SER A 2 -24.65 -31.66 -17.62
CA SER A 2 -23.74 -30.75 -18.34
C SER A 2 -22.93 -29.88 -17.37
N ASN A 3 -21.71 -29.56 -17.78
CA ASN A 3 -20.69 -28.73 -17.12
C ASN A 3 -21.09 -27.27 -16.79
N LYS A 4 -22.39 -26.97 -16.68
CA LYS A 4 -22.92 -25.63 -16.37
C LYS A 4 -23.38 -25.45 -14.92
N GLN A 5 -23.39 -26.50 -14.09
CA GLN A 5 -23.79 -26.40 -12.68
C GLN A 5 -22.65 -26.11 -11.69
N GLN A 6 -21.39 -26.03 -12.15
CA GLN A 6 -20.24 -25.68 -11.28
C GLN A 6 -19.91 -24.19 -11.22
N HIS A 7 -20.64 -23.31 -11.92
CA HIS A 7 -20.28 -21.87 -12.01
C HIS A 7 -21.31 -20.88 -11.45
N MET A 8 -22.25 -21.33 -10.61
CA MET A 8 -23.14 -20.43 -9.87
C MET A 8 -23.17 -20.76 -8.38
N LEU A 9 -22.01 -20.71 -7.73
CA LEU A 9 -21.99 -20.23 -6.34
C LEU A 9 -22.26 -18.73 -6.43
N LYS A 10 -23.48 -18.31 -6.05
CA LYS A 10 -23.76 -16.90 -5.75
C LYS A 10 -22.62 -16.39 -4.87
N LYS A 11 -22.11 -15.19 -5.15
CA LYS A 11 -21.34 -14.45 -4.14
C LYS A 11 -22.28 -14.20 -2.97
N GLU A 12 -22.39 -15.15 -2.07
CA GLU A 12 -22.87 -14.84 -0.73
C GLU A 12 -21.82 -13.90 -0.14
N GLU A 13 -22.23 -12.69 0.21
CA GLU A 13 -21.38 -11.76 0.93
C GLU A 13 -21.01 -12.43 2.26
N ILE A 14 -19.72 -12.69 2.45
CA ILE A 14 -19.22 -13.33 3.66
C ILE A 14 -19.42 -12.36 4.81
N ASN A 15 -20.25 -12.73 5.78
CA ASN A 15 -20.43 -11.95 6.98
C ASN A 15 -19.31 -12.27 7.99
N PHE A 16 -18.19 -11.55 7.91
CA PHE A 16 -17.04 -11.73 8.82
C PHE A 16 -17.36 -11.50 10.31
N PHE A 17 -18.51 -10.88 10.63
CA PHE A 17 -19.00 -10.73 12.00
C PHE A 17 -19.64 -12.01 12.54
N ASP A 18 -19.91 -13.01 11.70
CA ASP A 18 -20.31 -14.32 12.17
C ASP A 18 -19.16 -14.95 12.99
N MET A 19 -19.42 -15.19 14.28
CA MET A 19 -18.48 -15.81 15.20
C MET A 19 -18.15 -17.27 14.83
N SER A 20 -18.93 -17.89 13.94
CA SER A 20 -18.61 -19.21 13.38
C SER A 20 -17.42 -19.18 12.42
N ILE A 21 -17.08 -18.02 11.84
CA ILE A 21 -15.93 -17.88 10.94
C ILE A 21 -14.64 -17.98 11.73
N GLN A 22 -13.87 -19.01 11.39
CA GLN A 22 -12.54 -19.26 11.92
C GLN A 22 -11.47 -18.54 11.08
N PHE A 23 -10.39 -18.14 11.76
CA PHE A 23 -9.24 -17.53 11.11
C PHE A 23 -8.00 -18.38 11.36
N ILE A 24 -7.14 -18.42 10.35
CA ILE A 24 -5.86 -19.11 10.41
C ILE A 24 -4.76 -18.22 9.83
N SER A 25 -3.50 -18.52 10.12
CA SER A 25 -2.34 -17.87 9.49
C SER A 25 -1.25 -18.87 9.14
N PRO A 26 -0.54 -18.73 8.02
CA PRO A 26 0.56 -19.61 7.69
C PRO A 26 1.72 -19.49 8.68
N LYS A 27 2.32 -20.62 9.09
CA LYS A 27 3.53 -20.67 9.93
C LYS A 27 4.79 -20.25 9.20
N LYS A 28 4.78 -20.38 7.86
CA LYS A 28 5.81 -19.97 6.90
C LYS A 28 5.13 -19.49 5.63
N SER A 29 5.82 -18.78 4.75
CA SER A 29 5.27 -18.41 3.45
C SER A 29 5.04 -19.68 2.60
N ILE A 30 3.82 -19.85 2.12
CA ILE A 30 3.39 -21.03 1.37
C ILE A 30 3.13 -20.61 -0.07
N LEU A 31 3.50 -21.49 -1.01
CA LEU A 31 3.10 -21.33 -2.40
C LEU A 31 1.77 -22.03 -2.62
N ASP A 32 0.77 -21.29 -3.06
CA ASP A 32 -0.52 -21.87 -3.43
C ASP A 32 -0.38 -22.73 -4.68
N ASP A 33 -0.92 -23.95 -4.58
CA ASP A 33 -1.08 -24.99 -5.60
C ASP A 33 -0.12 -24.87 -6.80
N GLU A 34 0.99 -25.63 -6.74
CA GLU A 34 1.99 -25.73 -7.80
C GLU A 34 1.40 -26.10 -9.17
N ASN A 35 0.17 -26.63 -9.22
CA ASN A 35 -0.54 -27.00 -10.45
C ASN A 35 -1.43 -25.89 -11.02
N LYS A 36 -1.61 -24.75 -10.33
CA LYS A 36 -2.28 -23.59 -10.92
C LYS A 36 -1.41 -22.94 -11.97
N LYS A 37 -2.04 -22.40 -13.01
CA LYS A 37 -1.36 -21.66 -14.09
C LYS A 37 -0.56 -20.44 -13.61
N ARG A 38 -0.85 -19.94 -12.40
CA ARG A 38 -0.20 -18.78 -11.77
C ARG A 38 -0.07 -19.04 -10.26
N PRO A 39 0.98 -19.74 -9.82
CA PRO A 39 1.21 -19.95 -8.40
C PRO A 39 1.54 -18.60 -7.73
N GLU A 40 1.04 -18.41 -6.51
CA GLU A 40 1.20 -17.17 -5.75
C GLU A 40 1.64 -17.45 -4.32
N TRP A 41 2.34 -16.48 -3.73
CA TRP A 41 2.73 -16.52 -2.34
C TRP A 41 1.59 -16.14 -1.42
N LEU A 42 1.35 -17.00 -0.43
CA LEU A 42 0.66 -16.67 0.80
C LEU A 42 1.72 -16.38 1.87
N CYS A 43 1.84 -15.12 2.27
CA CYS A 43 2.92 -14.69 3.18
C CYS A 43 2.69 -15.24 4.59
N GLN A 44 3.80 -15.62 5.24
CA GLN A 44 3.81 -16.05 6.64
C GLN A 44 3.03 -15.08 7.52
N GLY A 45 2.21 -15.61 8.42
CA GLY A 45 1.49 -14.84 9.45
C GLY A 45 0.28 -14.06 8.94
N VAL A 46 0.04 -13.95 7.63
CA VAL A 46 -1.11 -13.21 7.11
C VAL A 46 -2.40 -13.95 7.49
N PRO A 47 -3.33 -13.29 8.21
CA PRO A 47 -4.61 -13.88 8.55
C PRO A 47 -5.42 -14.24 7.32
N CYS A 48 -6.05 -15.41 7.39
CA CYS A 48 -6.91 -15.95 6.35
C CYS A 48 -8.22 -16.39 7.01
N ALA A 49 -9.35 -15.91 6.51
CA ALA A 49 -10.65 -16.41 6.93
C ALA A 49 -10.93 -17.75 6.25
N ILE A 50 -11.43 -18.72 7.01
CA ILE A 50 -11.96 -19.97 6.46
C ILE A 50 -13.36 -19.69 5.93
N LEU A 51 -13.56 -19.86 4.63
CA LEU A 51 -14.85 -19.63 3.97
C LEU A 51 -15.68 -20.90 3.87
N TYR A 52 -15.02 -22.01 3.59
CA TYR A 52 -15.66 -23.30 3.39
C TYR A 52 -14.67 -24.41 3.69
N GLN A 53 -15.13 -25.50 4.29
CA GLN A 53 -14.31 -26.68 4.55
C GLN A 53 -15.10 -27.94 4.21
N ASN A 54 -14.48 -28.83 3.44
CA ASN A 54 -14.99 -30.19 3.20
C ASN A 54 -14.01 -31.23 3.75
N GLU A 55 -14.26 -32.51 3.48
CA GLU A 55 -13.45 -33.63 4.00
C GLU A 55 -11.96 -33.56 3.60
N THR A 56 -11.64 -32.99 2.45
CA THR A 56 -10.28 -33.00 1.87
C THR A 56 -9.62 -31.64 1.81
N ASN A 57 -10.41 -30.57 1.68
CA ASN A 57 -9.92 -29.24 1.35
C ASN A 57 -10.64 -28.15 2.15
N THR A 58 -9.90 -27.08 2.42
CA THR A 58 -10.37 -25.84 3.03
C THR A 58 -10.18 -24.70 2.05
N THR A 59 -11.25 -23.95 1.78
CA THR A 59 -11.19 -22.69 1.03
C THR A 59 -11.01 -21.53 1.98
N ILE A 60 -9.96 -20.74 1.75
CA ILE A 60 -9.59 -19.60 2.57
C ILE A 60 -9.56 -18.30 1.77
N LYS A 61 -9.74 -17.19 2.48
CA LYS A 61 -9.63 -15.82 1.99
C LYS A 61 -8.53 -15.09 2.75
N PRO A 62 -7.33 -14.93 2.16
CA PRO A 62 -6.27 -14.15 2.78
C PRO A 62 -6.66 -12.69 2.89
N PHE A 63 -6.29 -12.07 4.01
CA PHE A 63 -6.54 -10.66 4.27
C PHE A 63 -5.94 -9.76 3.20
N ASN A 64 -4.78 -10.13 2.67
CA ASN A 64 -4.02 -9.33 1.71
C ASN A 64 -4.24 -9.68 0.22
N LYS A 65 -5.30 -10.42 -0.10
CA LYS A 65 -5.57 -10.89 -1.47
C LYS A 65 -7.03 -10.75 -1.85
N SER A 66 -7.29 -10.40 -3.11
CA SER A 66 -8.65 -10.40 -3.68
C SER A 66 -9.18 -11.80 -3.98
N SER A 67 -8.29 -12.77 -4.22
CA SER A 67 -8.65 -14.14 -4.61
C SER A 67 -8.83 -15.06 -3.41
N ASN A 68 -9.58 -16.15 -3.62
CA ASN A 68 -9.72 -17.25 -2.67
C ASN A 68 -8.74 -18.37 -3.04
N TYR A 69 -8.35 -19.14 -2.02
CA TYR A 69 -7.35 -20.20 -2.12
C TYR A 69 -7.97 -21.49 -1.59
N THR A 70 -7.69 -22.63 -2.23
CA THR A 70 -8.19 -23.93 -1.77
C THR A 70 -6.97 -24.77 -1.42
N ILE A 71 -6.88 -25.16 -0.15
CA ILE A 71 -5.71 -25.81 0.42
C ILE A 71 -6.15 -27.14 1.04
N ASN A 72 -5.34 -28.18 0.88
CA ASN A 72 -5.59 -29.48 1.49
C ASN A 72 -5.64 -29.35 3.03
N ASN A 73 -6.59 -30.05 3.66
CA ASN A 73 -6.77 -30.04 5.12
C ASN A 73 -5.52 -30.48 5.90
N GLU A 74 -4.70 -31.37 5.35
CA GLU A 74 -3.42 -31.78 5.93
C GLU A 74 -2.42 -30.63 5.96
N THR A 75 -2.33 -29.85 4.87
CA THR A 75 -1.50 -28.63 4.83
C THR A 75 -2.00 -27.59 5.82
N ILE A 76 -3.33 -27.41 5.95
CA ILE A 76 -3.90 -26.53 6.98
C ILE A 76 -3.43 -26.96 8.38
N LYS A 77 -3.58 -28.25 8.71
CA LYS A 77 -3.21 -28.78 10.03
C LYS A 77 -1.71 -28.62 10.33
N ASN A 78 -0.86 -28.87 9.35
CA ASN A 78 0.59 -28.92 9.55
C ASN A 78 1.22 -27.52 9.49
N ASP A 79 0.81 -26.69 8.52
CA ASP A 79 1.50 -25.45 8.16
C ASP A 79 0.76 -24.17 8.58
N PHE A 80 -0.40 -24.25 9.24
CA PHE A 80 -1.13 -23.07 9.73
C PHE A 80 -1.31 -23.07 11.26
N ASN A 81 -1.39 -21.86 11.81
CA ASN A 81 -1.85 -21.59 13.17
C ASN A 81 -3.31 -21.17 13.14
N ILE A 82 -4.10 -21.62 14.11
CA ILE A 82 -5.45 -21.08 14.35
C ILE A 82 -5.29 -19.75 15.08
N LEU A 83 -6.00 -18.72 14.63
CA LEU A 83 -6.01 -17.41 15.25
C LEU A 83 -7.22 -17.28 16.19
N ALA A 84 -6.96 -16.71 17.37
CA ALA A 84 -8.05 -16.30 18.25
C ALA A 84 -8.77 -15.08 17.68
N ARG A 85 -10.05 -14.93 18.03
CA ARG A 85 -10.85 -13.74 17.72
C ARG A 85 -11.85 -13.46 18.83
N ASP A 86 -12.33 -12.22 18.86
CA ASP A 86 -13.57 -11.84 19.52
C ASP A 86 -14.54 -11.23 18.49
N GLU A 87 -15.54 -10.49 18.97
CA GLU A 87 -16.54 -9.83 18.12
C GLU A 87 -15.97 -8.66 17.30
N GLN A 88 -14.87 -8.06 17.75
CA GLN A 88 -14.29 -6.86 17.16
C GLN A 88 -12.95 -7.11 16.47
N TYR A 89 -12.16 -8.08 16.93
CA TYR A 89 -10.78 -8.27 16.51
C TYR A 89 -10.45 -9.72 16.17
N VAL A 90 -9.57 -9.88 15.18
CA VAL A 90 -8.76 -11.08 14.97
C VAL A 90 -7.37 -10.81 15.56
N TYR A 91 -6.91 -11.67 16.45
CA TYR A 91 -5.60 -11.54 17.10
C TYR A 91 -4.51 -12.10 16.19
N ALA A 92 -3.55 -11.25 15.83
CA ALA A 92 -2.48 -11.55 14.86
C ALA A 92 -1.22 -10.74 15.22
N ASP A 93 -0.27 -11.37 15.91
CA ASP A 93 0.90 -10.72 16.52
C ASP A 93 1.78 -9.92 15.55
N GLY A 94 1.80 -10.30 14.28
CA GLY A 94 2.57 -9.59 13.24
C GLY A 94 1.96 -8.24 12.81
N TYR A 95 0.74 -7.91 13.23
CA TYR A 95 0.05 -6.67 12.85
C TYR A 95 0.16 -5.59 13.94
N PRO A 96 -0.07 -4.31 13.62
CA PRO A 96 -0.03 -3.23 14.61
C PRO A 96 -0.94 -3.52 15.80
N ASN A 97 -0.40 -3.39 17.02
CA ASN A 97 -1.06 -3.73 18.28
C ASN A 97 -1.45 -5.22 18.43
N GLY A 98 -0.87 -6.11 17.62
CA GLY A 98 -1.11 -7.56 17.66
C GLY A 98 -2.51 -7.98 17.23
N LYS A 99 -3.26 -7.12 16.54
CA LYS A 99 -4.66 -7.39 16.18
C LYS A 99 -5.13 -6.62 14.96
N ILE A 100 -6.17 -7.14 14.31
CA ILE A 100 -6.85 -6.52 13.16
C ILE A 100 -8.33 -6.38 13.50
N ASN A 101 -8.91 -5.20 13.29
CA ASN A 101 -10.35 -5.04 13.43
C ASN A 101 -11.07 -5.85 12.34
N ILE A 102 -12.08 -6.64 12.71
CA ILE A 102 -12.84 -7.50 11.79
C ILE A 102 -13.41 -6.71 10.61
N ILE A 103 -13.77 -5.44 10.82
CA ILE A 103 -14.30 -4.58 9.75
C ILE A 103 -13.32 -4.45 8.58
N GLU A 104 -12.00 -4.48 8.83
CA GLU A 104 -10.98 -4.36 7.78
C GLU A 104 -11.07 -5.48 6.74
N PHE A 105 -11.53 -6.68 7.13
CA PHE A 105 -11.71 -7.81 6.21
C PHE A 105 -12.87 -7.61 5.22
N THR A 106 -13.76 -6.65 5.51
CA THR A 106 -14.92 -6.30 4.67
C THR A 106 -14.63 -5.13 3.73
N ILE A 107 -13.59 -4.35 4.01
CA ILE A 107 -13.31 -3.12 3.27
C ILE A 107 -12.77 -3.47 1.88
N SER A 108 -13.54 -3.08 0.86
CA SER A 108 -13.11 -3.19 -0.53
C SER A 108 -12.27 -1.96 -0.93
N PRO A 109 -11.19 -2.14 -1.69
CA PRO A 109 -10.46 -1.04 -2.30
C PRO A 109 -11.37 -0.22 -3.22
N ILE A 110 -11.31 1.10 -3.09
CA ILE A 110 -11.94 2.03 -4.03
C ILE A 110 -11.18 1.97 -5.36
N SER A 111 -11.89 1.79 -6.47
CA SER A 111 -11.31 1.75 -7.82
C SER A 111 -11.52 3.09 -8.53
N VAL A 112 -10.43 3.75 -8.94
CA VAL A 112 -10.51 5.00 -9.71
C VAL A 112 -10.89 4.84 -11.19
N LYS A 113 -11.07 3.61 -11.70
CA LYS A 113 -11.30 3.36 -13.13
C LYS A 113 -12.48 4.12 -13.73
N ASN A 114 -13.61 4.17 -13.00
CA ASN A 114 -14.79 4.89 -13.47
C ASN A 114 -14.56 6.40 -13.47
N LEU A 115 -13.87 6.91 -12.44
CA LEU A 115 -13.49 8.31 -12.34
C LEU A 115 -12.55 8.73 -13.47
N VAL A 116 -11.50 7.94 -13.73
CA VAL A 116 -10.55 8.15 -14.84
C VAL A 116 -11.29 8.17 -16.17
N LYS A 117 -12.20 7.21 -16.40
CA LYS A 117 -13.01 7.15 -17.62
C LYS A 117 -13.95 8.36 -17.76
N HIS A 118 -14.55 8.82 -16.67
CA HIS A 118 -15.42 10.01 -16.67
C HIS A 118 -14.66 11.25 -17.16
N TYR A 119 -13.39 11.38 -16.77
CA TYR A 119 -12.52 12.49 -17.15
C TYR A 119 -11.59 12.17 -18.32
N ASP A 120 -12.03 11.36 -19.29
CA ASP A 120 -11.18 10.94 -20.41
C ASP A 120 -10.62 12.09 -21.25
N ASN A 121 -11.34 13.21 -21.31
CA ASN A 121 -10.95 14.44 -22.00
C ASN A 121 -9.93 15.29 -21.21
N TYR A 122 -9.54 14.88 -20.00
CA TYR A 122 -8.59 15.58 -19.13
C TYR A 122 -7.35 14.71 -18.86
N PRO A 123 -6.41 14.59 -19.82
CA PRO A 123 -5.29 13.65 -19.74
C PRO A 123 -4.40 13.86 -18.51
N LEU A 124 -4.12 15.12 -18.14
CA LEU A 124 -3.30 15.45 -16.97
C LEU A 124 -3.97 15.03 -15.65
N LEU A 125 -5.29 15.20 -15.57
CA LEU A 125 -6.07 14.77 -14.41
C LEU A 125 -6.02 13.25 -14.24
N LYS A 126 -6.14 12.49 -15.35
CA LYS A 126 -6.03 11.02 -15.31
C LYS A 126 -4.71 10.55 -14.72
N ILE A 127 -3.60 11.16 -15.13
CA ILE A 127 -2.27 10.84 -14.60
C ILE A 127 -2.23 11.04 -13.08
N LEU A 128 -2.81 12.15 -12.57
CA LEU A 128 -2.86 12.41 -11.13
C LEU A 128 -3.74 11.41 -10.38
N LEU A 129 -4.91 11.05 -10.93
CA LEU A 129 -5.82 10.07 -10.33
C LEU A 129 -5.19 8.67 -10.27
N GLU A 130 -4.51 8.25 -11.35
CA GLU A 130 -3.78 6.98 -11.39
C GLU A 130 -2.61 6.96 -10.41
N LYS A 131 -1.88 8.08 -10.27
CA LYS A 131 -0.83 8.19 -9.26
C LYS A 131 -1.37 8.19 -7.83
N ALA A 132 -2.51 8.83 -7.58
CA ALA A 132 -3.16 8.79 -6.27
C ALA A 132 -3.57 7.36 -5.89
N ASP A 133 -4.10 6.59 -6.85
CA ASP A 133 -4.39 5.15 -6.69
C ASP A 133 -3.11 4.35 -6.40
N GLN A 134 -2.03 4.64 -7.12
CA GLN A 134 -0.74 4.00 -6.90
C GLN A 134 -0.17 4.28 -5.50
N ASP A 135 -0.13 5.53 -5.07
CA ASP A 135 0.36 5.88 -3.73
C ASP A 135 -0.53 5.29 -2.63
N ALA A 136 -1.85 5.29 -2.82
CA ALA A 136 -2.79 4.76 -1.83
C ALA A 136 -2.67 3.24 -1.65
N TYR A 137 -2.52 2.46 -2.73
CA TYR A 137 -2.60 0.99 -2.67
C TYR A 137 -1.30 0.23 -2.92
N HIS A 138 -0.26 0.87 -3.45
CA HIS A 138 0.99 0.22 -3.81
C HIS A 138 2.16 0.72 -2.95
N SER A 139 2.93 -0.22 -2.41
CA SER A 139 4.12 0.10 -1.61
C SER A 139 5.22 0.70 -2.48
N LYS A 140 6.10 1.52 -1.88
CA LYS A 140 7.26 2.08 -2.58
C LYS A 140 8.13 0.96 -3.17
N GLY A 141 8.63 1.16 -4.40
CA GLY A 141 9.55 0.23 -5.03
C GLY A 141 8.91 -1.04 -5.57
N MET A 142 7.69 -0.94 -6.12
CA MET A 142 7.06 -2.01 -6.90
C MET A 142 7.82 -2.34 -8.23
N ASN A 143 9.13 -2.70 -8.21
CA ASN A 143 9.94 -3.55 -9.16
C ASN A 143 9.98 -5.12 -9.05
N ASP A 144 9.46 -5.90 -10.00
CA ASP A 144 9.11 -7.33 -9.83
C ASP A 144 9.98 -8.17 -8.86
N CYS A 145 9.33 -8.77 -7.85
CA CYS A 145 9.96 -9.79 -6.99
C CYS A 145 10.59 -10.88 -7.88
N ILE A 146 11.49 -11.69 -7.31
CA ILE A 146 11.79 -12.97 -7.94
C ILE A 146 10.46 -13.69 -8.23
N THR A 147 10.15 -13.88 -9.51
CA THR A 147 8.89 -14.53 -9.89
C THR A 147 8.83 -15.90 -9.24
N VAL A 148 7.64 -16.39 -8.88
CA VAL A 148 7.50 -17.75 -8.33
C VAL A 148 8.21 -18.78 -9.22
N LYS A 149 8.10 -18.61 -10.54
CA LYS A 149 8.84 -19.42 -11.52
C LYS A 149 10.36 -19.39 -11.29
N LYS A 150 10.93 -18.20 -11.13
CA LYS A 150 12.37 -18.00 -10.90
C LYS A 150 12.79 -18.48 -9.50
N TYR A 151 11.91 -18.40 -8.51
CA TYR A 151 12.13 -18.98 -7.19
C TYR A 151 12.17 -20.52 -7.27
N LEU A 152 11.17 -21.15 -7.88
CA LEU A 152 11.09 -22.62 -8.02
C LEU A 152 12.30 -23.17 -8.79
N SER A 153 12.78 -22.46 -9.82
CA SER A 153 13.98 -22.87 -10.55
C SER A 153 15.27 -22.75 -9.74
N LYS A 154 15.31 -21.91 -8.70
CA LYS A 154 16.53 -21.61 -7.93
C LYS A 154 16.53 -22.19 -6.51
N LYS A 155 15.37 -22.56 -5.95
CA LYS A 155 15.23 -23.16 -4.60
C LYS A 155 16.04 -24.46 -4.44
N ASN A 156 16.27 -25.18 -5.53
CA ASN A 156 16.93 -26.49 -5.56
C ASN A 156 18.35 -26.45 -6.17
N ILE A 157 18.91 -25.27 -6.47
CA ILE A 157 20.22 -25.12 -7.10
C ILE A 157 21.13 -24.34 -6.14
N ASP A 158 22.04 -25.06 -5.48
CA ASP A 158 22.98 -24.52 -4.48
C ASP A 158 24.00 -23.50 -5.02
N ASN A 159 24.02 -23.22 -6.34
CA ASN A 159 25.19 -22.58 -6.96
C ASN A 159 24.87 -21.74 -8.20
N ASP A 160 23.82 -20.92 -8.16
CA ASP A 160 23.60 -19.96 -9.24
C ASP A 160 23.98 -18.55 -8.80
N SER A 161 25.13 -18.07 -9.29
CA SER A 161 25.65 -16.72 -9.08
C SER A 161 24.64 -15.71 -9.63
N THR A 162 23.74 -15.24 -8.79
CA THR A 162 22.84 -14.18 -9.17
C THR A 162 23.66 -12.90 -9.37
N SER A 163 23.32 -12.09 -10.38
CA SER A 163 24.01 -10.81 -10.58
C SER A 163 23.89 -9.95 -9.32
N LYS A 164 24.79 -8.99 -9.08
CA LYS A 164 24.75 -8.12 -7.88
C LYS A 164 23.38 -7.44 -7.64
N LEU A 165 22.59 -7.27 -8.70
CA LEU A 165 21.23 -6.68 -8.71
C LEU A 165 20.11 -7.73 -8.55
N GLU A 166 20.36 -8.99 -8.88
CA GLU A 166 19.44 -10.09 -8.64
C GLU A 166 19.75 -10.70 -7.28
N ARG A 167 18.99 -10.34 -6.23
CA ARG A 167 19.15 -10.98 -4.91
C ARG A 167 17.96 -11.89 -4.66
N ILE A 168 18.24 -13.17 -4.40
CA ILE A 168 17.22 -14.10 -3.91
C ILE A 168 16.97 -13.80 -2.44
N GLY A 169 15.71 -13.70 -2.07
CA GLY A 169 15.30 -13.55 -0.69
C GLY A 169 15.49 -12.15 -0.12
N ASP A 170 15.21 -11.07 -0.83
CA ASP A 170 14.95 -9.83 -0.09
C ASP A 170 13.61 -10.01 0.68
N PRO A 171 13.62 -10.00 2.04
CA PRO A 171 12.45 -10.32 2.86
C PRO A 171 11.22 -9.48 2.52
N ILE A 172 11.45 -8.26 2.03
CA ILE A 172 10.46 -7.18 1.91
C ILE A 172 9.87 -7.09 0.49
N LEU A 173 10.49 -7.75 -0.50
CA LEU A 173 10.20 -7.47 -1.91
C LEU A 173 9.10 -8.33 -2.54
N ASN A 174 8.10 -8.78 -1.79
CA ASN A 174 6.89 -9.35 -2.38
C ASN A 174 5.77 -8.35 -2.22
N ARG A 175 5.49 -7.66 -3.33
CA ARG A 175 4.44 -6.62 -3.42
C ARG A 175 3.07 -7.25 -3.42
N SER A 176 2.82 -7.82 -2.26
CA SER A 176 1.55 -7.92 -1.63
C SER A 176 0.96 -6.51 -1.44
N THR A 177 -0.33 -6.44 -1.13
CA THR A 177 -1.01 -5.17 -0.84
C THR A 177 -0.39 -4.52 0.39
N ARG A 178 -0.57 -3.20 0.54
CA ARG A 178 -0.07 -2.42 1.67
C ARG A 178 -0.60 -2.84 3.05
N HIS A 179 -1.48 -3.83 3.14
CA HIS A 179 -1.99 -4.39 4.41
C HIS A 179 -1.45 -5.82 4.69
N THR A 180 -0.31 -6.15 4.12
CA THR A 180 0.47 -7.35 4.48
C THR A 180 1.26 -7.10 5.76
N ILE A 181 1.78 -8.14 6.41
CA ILE A 181 2.52 -8.00 7.66
C ILE A 181 3.63 -6.93 7.55
N PRO A 182 3.62 -5.91 8.43
CA PRO A 182 4.70 -4.95 8.52
C PRO A 182 5.96 -5.60 9.09
N ILE A 183 7.07 -5.38 8.41
CA ILE A 183 8.42 -5.75 8.83
C ILE A 183 9.11 -4.47 9.31
N PRO A 184 9.62 -4.45 10.56
CA PRO A 184 10.31 -3.29 11.10
C PRO A 184 11.50 -2.89 10.22
N ASN A 185 11.76 -1.58 10.10
CA ASN A 185 12.90 -1.07 9.34
C ASN A 185 14.26 -1.53 9.89
N THR A 186 14.30 -2.01 11.13
CA THR A 186 15.49 -2.58 11.78
C THR A 186 15.72 -4.06 11.46
N TYR A 187 14.78 -4.75 10.79
CA TYR A 187 14.87 -6.17 10.50
C TYR A 187 16.03 -6.47 9.54
N THR A 188 16.98 -7.29 9.98
CA THR A 188 18.24 -7.50 9.24
C THR A 188 18.15 -8.67 8.27
N ARG A 189 19.15 -8.76 7.38
CA ARG A 189 19.27 -9.88 6.44
C ARG A 189 19.55 -11.19 7.18
N GLU A 190 20.40 -11.15 8.20
CA GLU A 190 20.76 -12.32 9.01
C GLU A 190 19.55 -12.88 9.77
N GLU A 191 18.65 -12.00 10.22
CA GLU A 191 17.36 -12.39 10.81
C GLU A 191 16.47 -13.05 9.75
N PHE A 192 16.43 -12.51 8.53
CA PHE A 192 15.69 -13.12 7.44
C PHE A 192 16.19 -14.51 7.05
N GLU A 193 17.51 -14.71 6.93
CA GLU A 193 18.10 -15.99 6.55
C GLU A 193 17.85 -17.12 7.55
N LYS A 194 17.58 -16.76 8.83
CA LYS A 194 17.20 -17.71 9.87
C LYS A 194 15.69 -17.99 9.94
N ASN A 195 14.88 -17.23 9.20
CA ASN A 195 13.43 -17.35 9.24
C ASN A 195 12.95 -18.61 8.47
N PRO A 196 11.94 -19.36 8.95
CA PRO A 196 11.41 -20.54 8.26
C PRO A 196 10.90 -20.30 6.83
N SER A 197 10.55 -19.07 6.51
CA SER A 197 10.11 -18.68 5.18
C SER A 197 11.27 -18.44 4.23
N TYR A 198 12.53 -18.37 4.67
CA TYR A 198 13.67 -18.08 3.79
C TYR A 198 13.75 -19.08 2.61
N PRO A 199 13.99 -18.61 1.37
CA PRO A 199 14.15 -17.22 0.93
C PRO A 199 12.85 -16.59 0.40
N ALA A 200 11.70 -17.14 0.77
CA ALA A 200 10.40 -16.58 0.42
C ALA A 200 10.10 -15.30 1.21
N PRO A 201 9.31 -14.40 0.64
CA PRO A 201 9.09 -13.08 1.20
C PRO A 201 8.24 -13.12 2.48
N LEU A 202 8.45 -12.16 3.38
CA LEU A 202 7.79 -12.09 4.70
C LEU A 202 6.65 -11.08 4.75
N GLY A 203 6.82 -9.93 4.10
CA GLY A 203 5.86 -8.84 4.22
C GLY A 203 6.32 -7.56 3.54
N ILE A 204 5.91 -6.42 4.08
CA ILE A 204 6.21 -5.07 3.58
C ILE A 204 6.90 -4.24 4.65
N ARG A 205 7.54 -3.13 4.29
CA ARG A 205 8.11 -2.24 5.32
C ARG A 205 7.00 -1.64 6.17
N ASP A 206 7.28 -1.45 7.45
CA ASP A 206 6.34 -0.81 8.37
C ASP A 206 5.88 0.58 7.89
N SER A 207 6.78 1.37 7.29
CA SER A 207 6.45 2.67 6.69
C SER A 207 5.50 2.58 5.48
N ASP A 208 5.47 1.44 4.80
CA ASP A 208 4.58 1.21 3.65
C ASP A 208 3.25 0.59 4.06
N PHE A 209 3.15 0.05 5.28
CA PHE A 209 1.92 -0.54 5.79
C PHE A 209 0.78 0.48 5.84
N ALA A 210 -0.44 0.06 5.57
CA ALA A 210 -1.67 0.79 5.83
C ALA A 210 -2.82 -0.20 5.83
N PHE A 211 -3.78 -0.07 6.75
CA PHE A 211 -4.99 -0.90 6.72
C PHE A 211 -5.87 -0.57 5.50
N PRO A 212 -6.72 -1.48 5.01
CA PRO A 212 -7.66 -1.21 3.92
C PRO A 212 -8.47 0.09 4.10
N SER A 213 -9.00 0.34 5.30
CA SER A 213 -9.72 1.59 5.60
C SER A 213 -8.84 2.84 5.48
N GLU A 214 -7.59 2.76 5.95
CA GLU A 214 -6.60 3.83 5.84
C GLU A 214 -6.22 4.09 4.38
N GLN A 215 -6.04 3.03 3.57
CA GLN A 215 -5.77 3.15 2.13
C GLN A 215 -6.91 3.90 1.42
N ASN A 216 -8.17 3.55 1.71
CA ASN A 216 -9.34 4.25 1.18
C ASN A 216 -9.38 5.71 1.62
N ALA A 217 -9.05 6.01 2.88
CA ALA A 217 -9.00 7.37 3.40
C ALA A 217 -7.92 8.22 2.71
N ILE A 218 -6.71 7.64 2.52
CA ILE A 218 -5.62 8.28 1.78
C ILE A 218 -6.08 8.61 0.36
N LEU A 219 -6.66 7.64 -0.36
CA LEU A 219 -7.12 7.88 -1.73
C LEU A 219 -8.15 9.01 -1.81
N ARG A 220 -9.16 8.99 -0.93
CA ARG A 220 -10.20 10.04 -0.88
C ARG A 220 -9.59 11.41 -0.67
N GLU A 221 -8.65 11.52 0.25
CA GLU A 221 -7.96 12.76 0.54
C GLU A 221 -7.12 13.24 -0.65
N LEU A 222 -6.38 12.34 -1.31
CA LEU A 222 -5.61 12.69 -2.52
C LEU A 222 -6.53 13.14 -3.65
N ILE A 223 -7.65 12.46 -3.89
CA ILE A 223 -8.64 12.88 -4.89
C ILE A 223 -9.22 14.25 -4.51
N ARG A 224 -9.57 14.48 -3.24
CA ARG A 224 -10.06 15.78 -2.76
C ARG A 224 -9.06 16.89 -3.06
N GLN A 225 -7.77 16.68 -2.77
CA GLN A 225 -6.71 17.65 -3.06
C GLN A 225 -6.60 17.94 -4.56
N ILE A 226 -6.63 16.90 -5.42
CA ILE A 226 -6.61 17.07 -6.88
C ILE A 226 -7.73 18.01 -7.34
N PHE A 227 -8.95 17.80 -6.85
CA PHE A 227 -10.10 18.63 -7.22
C PHE A 227 -10.15 20.00 -6.54
N CYS A 228 -9.27 20.26 -5.57
CA CYS A 228 -9.06 21.58 -4.97
C CYS A 228 -7.96 22.39 -5.69
N CYS A 229 -7.17 21.77 -6.57
CA CYS A 229 -6.12 22.44 -7.36
C CYS A 229 -6.69 23.43 -8.38
N VAL A 230 -5.85 24.35 -8.82
CA VAL A 230 -6.16 25.28 -9.91
C VAL A 230 -6.30 24.53 -11.22
N ASN A 231 -7.28 24.94 -12.03
CA ASN A 231 -7.65 24.36 -13.32
C ASN A 231 -8.15 22.90 -13.25
N ALA A 232 -8.46 22.37 -12.06
CA ALA A 232 -9.18 21.10 -11.95
C ALA A 232 -10.64 21.28 -12.41
N PRO A 233 -11.20 20.33 -13.19
CA PRO A 233 -12.63 20.36 -13.51
C PRO A 233 -13.46 20.12 -12.25
N GLU A 234 -14.74 20.46 -12.29
CA GLU A 234 -15.63 20.16 -11.17
C GLU A 234 -15.83 18.65 -10.98
N LEU A 235 -15.80 18.18 -9.73
CA LEU A 235 -16.26 16.85 -9.35
C LEU A 235 -17.78 16.86 -9.17
N SER A 236 -18.49 16.07 -9.99
CA SER A 236 -19.97 16.00 -9.95
C SER A 236 -20.47 15.51 -8.58
N CYS A 237 -21.69 15.87 -8.22
CA CYS A 237 -22.31 15.46 -6.96
C CYS A 237 -22.42 13.93 -6.85
N GLU A 238 -22.73 13.24 -7.95
CA GLU A 238 -22.81 11.78 -8.00
C GLU A 238 -21.46 11.14 -7.69
N LEU A 239 -20.38 11.67 -8.28
CA LEU A 239 -19.02 11.17 -8.02
C LEU A 239 -18.54 11.52 -6.62
N LYS A 240 -18.89 12.70 -6.08
CA LYS A 240 -18.62 13.05 -4.68
C LYS A 240 -19.24 12.02 -3.73
N VAL A 241 -20.48 11.60 -3.98
CA VAL A 241 -21.15 10.57 -3.17
C VAL A 241 -20.52 9.18 -3.40
N GLU A 242 -20.27 8.79 -4.65
CA GLU A 242 -19.68 7.48 -4.99
C GLU A 242 -18.33 7.25 -4.30
N TYR A 243 -17.47 8.25 -4.32
CA TYR A 243 -16.13 8.17 -3.72
C TYR A 243 -16.12 8.65 -2.25
N GLY A 244 -17.26 9.15 -1.75
CA GLY A 244 -17.43 9.80 -0.45
C GLY A 244 -16.34 10.84 -0.18
N ILE A 245 -16.34 11.86 -1.05
CA ILE A 245 -15.46 13.01 -1.05
C ILE A 245 -16.32 14.26 -0.85
N ASP A 246 -15.94 15.04 0.15
CA ASP A 246 -16.65 16.22 0.59
C ASP A 246 -15.67 17.39 0.79
N ASN A 247 -16.22 18.59 0.98
CA ASN A 247 -15.44 19.81 1.22
C ASN A 247 -14.42 20.15 0.12
N ILE A 248 -14.81 19.98 -1.15
CA ILE A 248 -14.02 20.49 -2.28
C ILE A 248 -14.24 21.99 -2.38
N ILE A 249 -13.16 22.75 -2.16
CA ILE A 249 -13.12 24.20 -2.36
C ILE A 249 -12.22 24.42 -3.58
N PRO A 250 -12.77 24.80 -4.75
CA PRO A 250 -11.97 25.02 -5.95
C PRO A 250 -10.88 26.06 -5.75
N ASN A 251 -9.71 25.85 -6.37
CA ASN A 251 -8.57 26.76 -6.30
C ASN A 251 -8.08 27.06 -4.87
N SER A 252 -8.11 26.07 -3.98
CA SER A 252 -7.68 26.21 -2.58
C SER A 252 -6.48 25.35 -2.20
N HIS A 253 -6.11 24.37 -3.02
CA HIS A 253 -5.02 23.46 -2.69
C HIS A 253 -3.66 24.13 -2.92
N CYS A 254 -2.91 24.33 -1.84
CA CYS A 254 -1.55 24.85 -1.86
C CYS A 254 -0.53 23.74 -1.64
N CYS A 255 0.64 23.87 -2.27
CA CYS A 255 1.81 23.12 -1.88
C CYS A 255 2.22 23.57 -0.47
N GLU A 256 2.26 22.64 0.48
CA GLU A 256 2.49 22.99 1.88
C GLU A 256 3.91 23.51 2.15
N TRP A 257 4.87 23.16 1.30
CA TRP A 257 6.25 23.63 1.41
C TRP A 257 6.42 25.10 1.03
N CYS A 258 5.87 25.54 -0.11
CA CYS A 258 6.03 26.92 -0.60
C CYS A 258 4.80 27.82 -0.37
N GLY A 259 3.65 27.26 0.00
CA GLY A 259 2.39 27.97 0.18
C GLY A 259 1.67 28.36 -1.11
N GLU A 260 2.26 28.12 -2.29
CA GLU A 260 1.66 28.48 -3.57
C GLU A 260 0.60 27.47 -4.01
N LEU A 261 -0.44 27.97 -4.71
CA LEU A 261 -1.48 27.14 -5.32
C LEU A 261 -0.90 26.16 -6.34
N VAL A 262 -1.34 24.91 -6.27
CA VAL A 262 -0.97 23.89 -7.25
C VAL A 262 -1.88 23.97 -8.46
N ASP A 263 -1.30 24.06 -9.66
CA ASP A 263 -2.02 24.19 -10.93
C ASP A 263 -1.84 22.94 -11.80
N ILE A 264 -2.93 22.18 -12.02
CA ILE A 264 -2.87 20.92 -12.75
C ILE A 264 -2.52 21.10 -14.24
N SER A 265 -2.76 22.29 -14.80
CA SER A 265 -2.41 22.58 -16.20
C SER A 265 -0.91 22.66 -16.42
N LYS A 266 -0.13 22.89 -15.35
CA LYS A 266 1.33 22.91 -15.37
C LYS A 266 1.94 21.52 -15.23
N LEU A 267 1.14 20.45 -15.16
CA LEU A 267 1.63 19.09 -14.97
C LEU A 267 2.55 18.66 -16.13
N ASN A 268 3.82 18.41 -15.80
CA ASN A 268 4.81 17.76 -16.67
C ASN A 268 5.25 16.47 -15.97
N GLN A 269 4.90 15.32 -16.55
CA GLN A 269 5.14 13.99 -15.98
C GLN A 269 5.76 13.03 -16.99
N ASP A 270 6.40 13.56 -18.03
CA ASP A 270 7.07 12.71 -19.01
C ASP A 270 8.09 11.81 -18.31
N TYR A 271 8.09 10.54 -18.68
CA TYR A 271 9.01 9.55 -18.14
C TYR A 271 10.46 9.99 -18.47
N CYS A 272 11.33 10.00 -17.45
CA CYS A 272 12.68 10.58 -17.52
C CYS A 272 12.74 12.09 -17.81
N SER A 273 11.65 12.85 -17.62
CA SER A 273 11.71 14.31 -17.64
C SER A 273 12.74 14.82 -16.64
N LYS A 274 13.53 15.81 -17.04
CA LYS A 274 14.45 16.52 -16.15
C LYS A 274 13.68 17.30 -15.08
N GLU A 275 12.47 17.73 -15.42
CA GLU A 275 11.61 18.57 -14.60
C GLU A 275 10.21 17.94 -14.53
N HIS A 276 9.87 17.40 -13.37
CA HIS A 276 8.47 17.17 -13.01
C HIS A 276 7.97 18.45 -12.35
N SER A 277 6.71 18.80 -12.54
CA SER A 277 6.16 20.02 -11.95
C SER A 277 5.37 19.77 -10.67
N ILE A 278 4.69 18.62 -10.56
CA ILE A 278 3.86 18.24 -9.41
C ILE A 278 4.32 16.88 -8.89
N ASN A 279 4.24 16.65 -7.58
CA ASN A 279 4.50 15.34 -6.97
C ASN A 279 3.61 15.10 -5.75
N PHE A 280 3.44 13.84 -5.37
CA PHE A 280 2.96 13.49 -4.04
C PHE A 280 4.13 13.61 -3.07
N CYS A 281 4.02 14.56 -2.16
CA CYS A 281 5.04 14.95 -1.18
C CYS A 281 4.69 14.29 0.17
N HIS A 282 5.70 14.07 1.00
CA HIS A 282 5.54 13.47 2.33
C HIS A 282 6.06 14.45 3.38
N ARG A 283 5.22 14.89 4.34
CA ARG A 283 5.67 15.79 5.43
C ARG A 283 6.83 15.17 6.21
N ASP A 284 6.77 13.87 6.45
CA ASP A 284 7.86 13.04 6.93
C ASP A 284 8.05 11.81 6.01
N PRO A 285 9.14 11.76 5.23
CA PRO A 285 9.44 10.61 4.38
C PRO A 285 9.57 9.28 5.13
N ALA A 286 9.94 9.29 6.42
CA ALA A 286 10.10 8.09 7.23
C ALA A 286 8.77 7.45 7.66
N ILE A 287 7.72 8.27 7.79
CA ILE A 287 6.35 7.80 8.08
C ILE A 287 5.77 7.04 6.88
N GLY A 288 6.19 7.39 5.66
CA GLY A 288 5.69 6.79 4.42
C GLY A 288 4.29 7.30 4.04
N THR A 289 3.57 6.59 3.18
CA THR A 289 2.28 7.07 2.66
C THR A 289 1.15 6.82 3.67
N LYS A 290 1.05 7.67 4.70
CA LYS A 290 0.03 7.59 5.75
C LYS A 290 -0.99 8.72 5.63
N ASN A 291 -2.19 8.51 6.19
CA ASN A 291 -3.19 9.57 6.22
C ASN A 291 -2.63 10.81 6.95
N GLY A 292 -2.81 12.00 6.37
CA GLY A 292 -2.28 13.27 6.87
C GLY A 292 -0.78 13.51 6.62
N ASN A 293 -0.02 12.51 6.14
CA ASN A 293 1.40 12.68 5.82
C ASN A 293 1.65 13.00 4.34
N VAL A 294 0.68 12.74 3.46
CA VAL A 294 0.84 12.91 2.01
C VAL A 294 0.01 14.07 1.50
N TYR A 295 0.60 14.88 0.64
CA TYR A 295 -0.08 15.97 -0.05
C TYR A 295 0.44 16.16 -1.48
N ILE A 296 -0.35 16.80 -2.33
CA ILE A 296 0.08 17.20 -3.67
C ILE A 296 0.87 18.50 -3.58
N GLY A 297 2.10 18.52 -4.09
CA GLY A 297 2.96 19.70 -4.03
C GLY A 297 3.81 19.86 -5.29
N HIS A 298 4.61 20.92 -5.31
CA HIS A 298 5.55 21.15 -6.41
C HIS A 298 6.74 20.21 -6.30
N CYS A 299 7.17 19.65 -7.43
CA CYS A 299 8.29 18.70 -7.42
C CYS A 299 9.62 19.38 -7.01
N SER A 300 9.84 20.65 -7.37
CA SER A 300 10.99 21.43 -6.91
C SER A 300 11.05 21.47 -5.38
N CYS A 301 9.94 21.79 -4.73
CA CYS A 301 9.80 21.80 -3.29
C CYS A 301 10.05 20.42 -2.66
N ASN A 302 9.50 19.35 -3.26
CA ASN A 302 9.78 17.98 -2.81
C ASN A 302 11.26 17.59 -2.93
N ARG A 303 11.96 18.06 -3.99
CA ARG A 303 13.40 17.85 -4.17
C ARG A 303 14.22 18.64 -3.15
N GLU A 304 13.82 19.87 -2.85
CA GLU A 304 14.43 20.69 -1.80
C GLU A 304 14.28 20.05 -0.43
N GLN A 305 13.09 19.54 -0.12
CA GLN A 305 12.84 18.78 1.10
C GLN A 305 13.77 17.55 1.17
N GLY A 306 13.89 16.80 0.09
CA GLY A 306 14.75 15.61 0.02
C GLY A 306 14.29 14.50 0.98
N GLY A 307 15.24 13.84 1.65
CA GLY A 307 14.95 12.75 2.59
C GLY A 307 14.64 13.18 4.03
N TYR A 308 14.38 14.46 4.28
CA TYR A 308 14.18 15.00 5.62
C TYR A 308 12.69 15.32 5.87
N SER A 309 12.25 15.21 7.12
CA SER A 309 10.94 15.72 7.51
C SER A 309 10.91 17.25 7.51
N GLU A 310 9.72 17.83 7.41
CA GLU A 310 9.52 19.29 7.50
C GLU A 310 10.08 19.85 8.82
N THR A 311 9.87 19.15 9.94
CA THR A 311 10.45 19.51 11.25
C THR A 311 11.99 19.51 11.21
N GLN A 312 12.61 18.49 10.62
CA GLN A 312 14.08 18.44 10.48
C GLN A 312 14.60 19.61 9.64
N ARG A 313 13.86 20.02 8.61
CA ARG A 313 14.21 21.17 7.77
C ARG A 313 14.11 22.48 8.53
N ILE A 314 13.06 22.67 9.34
CA ILE A 314 12.92 23.81 10.25
C ILE A 314 14.10 23.86 11.23
N GLU A 315 14.44 22.74 11.87
CA GLU A 315 15.57 22.66 12.79
C GLU A 315 16.91 22.98 12.13
N GLN A 316 17.12 22.56 10.88
CA GLN A 316 18.31 22.92 10.09
C GLN A 316 18.38 24.43 9.85
N ILE A 317 17.26 25.07 9.46
CA ILE A 317 17.19 26.51 9.26
C ILE A 317 17.49 27.25 10.57
N VAL A 318 16.87 26.84 11.68
CA VAL A 318 17.10 27.44 13.01
C VAL A 318 18.57 27.30 13.42
N ARG A 319 19.17 26.13 13.20
CA ARG A 319 20.59 25.88 13.51
C ARG A 319 21.51 26.78 12.69
N ILE A 320 21.24 26.92 11.39
CA ILE A 320 22.00 27.81 10.50
C ILE A 320 21.87 29.26 10.96
N ALA A 321 20.65 29.74 11.24
CA ALA A 321 20.40 31.10 11.71
C ALA A 321 21.06 31.39 13.06
N LYS A 322 21.05 30.43 13.99
CA LYS A 322 21.64 30.57 15.32
C LYS A 322 23.13 30.92 15.26
N TYR A 323 23.88 30.32 14.33
CA TYR A 323 25.33 30.48 14.23
C TYR A 323 25.77 31.45 13.12
N ASN A 324 24.83 31.98 12.32
CA ASN A 324 25.13 32.93 11.24
C ASN A 324 24.24 34.18 11.35
N PRO A 325 24.74 35.29 11.94
CA PRO A 325 23.96 36.50 12.19
C PRO A 325 23.32 37.11 10.92
N LEU A 326 24.02 37.08 9.78
CA LEU A 326 23.49 37.56 8.50
C LEU A 326 22.26 36.76 8.06
N TYR A 327 22.30 35.43 8.14
CA TYR A 327 21.17 34.57 7.77
C TYR A 327 19.99 34.73 8.73
N ARG A 328 20.27 34.92 10.03
CA ARG A 328 19.23 35.25 11.01
C ARG A 328 18.51 36.54 10.64
N GLU A 329 19.25 37.59 10.28
CA GLU A 329 18.65 38.86 9.87
C GLU A 329 17.83 38.70 8.57
N MET A 330 18.36 37.98 7.58
CA MET A 330 17.62 37.66 6.35
C MET A 330 16.29 36.96 6.63
N ILE A 331 16.30 35.92 7.48
CA ILE A 331 15.09 35.18 7.86
C ILE A 331 14.12 36.07 8.63
N MET A 332 14.59 36.82 9.63
CA MET A 332 13.73 37.72 10.41
C MET A 332 13.10 38.81 9.55
N ASN A 333 13.83 39.33 8.55
CA ASN A 333 13.28 40.30 7.61
C ASN A 333 12.27 39.66 6.65
N ALA A 334 12.51 38.44 6.19
CA ALA A 334 11.55 37.70 5.36
C ALA A 334 10.25 37.34 6.11
N LEU A 335 10.32 37.15 7.44
CA LEU A 335 9.17 36.83 8.28
C LEU A 335 8.42 38.05 8.82
N LYS A 336 8.92 39.27 8.63
CA LYS A 336 8.17 40.50 8.92
C LYS A 336 7.12 40.68 7.81
N LEU A 337 6.00 39.98 7.97
CA LEU A 337 4.76 40.23 7.25
C LEU A 337 4.17 41.59 7.64
#